data_AF-S7V6L6-F1
#
_entry.id   AF-S7V6L6-F1
#
_cell.length_a   1.000
_cell.length_b   1.000
_cell.length_c   1.000
_cell.angle_alpha   90.00
_cell.angle_beta   90.00
_cell.angle_gamma   90.00
#
_symmetry.space_group_name_H-M   'P 1'
#
loop_
_entity.id
_entity.type
_entity.pdbx_description
1 polymer ?
#
loop_
_entity_poly.entity_id
_entity_poly.type
_entity_poly.pdbx_seq_one_letter_code
_entity_poly.pdbx_strand_id
1 'polypeptide(L)'
;MRDSGDAPTRLHKSYSTDEGMTWTASEKSSIPNTASVELLELDNGLWLFLGNDIDDGRYRLSLYISGDEGQTWRSKVYLEDEKKDFGGFSYPSLIQDGKGMVHITYSYHLEEGGKSIKYVKIDPNNF
;
A
#
# COMPACT_ATOMS: atom_id res chain seq x y z
N MET A 1 3.23 -0.04 -8.57
CA MET A 1 2.69 -1.26 -9.21
C MET A 1 3.18 -2.51 -8.50
N ARG A 2 2.38 -3.57 -8.45
CA ARG A 2 2.81 -4.89 -7.97
C ARG A 2 3.81 -5.53 -8.94
N ASP A 3 4.84 -6.18 -8.42
CA ASP A 3 5.71 -7.09 -9.16
C ASP A 3 5.13 -8.52 -9.21
N SER A 4 5.09 -9.11 -10.39
CA SER A 4 4.78 -10.54 -10.61
C SER A 4 5.85 -11.24 -11.47
N GLY A 5 7.00 -10.59 -11.67
CA GLY A 5 8.15 -11.09 -12.42
C GLY A 5 9.21 -11.71 -11.50
N ASP A 6 10.48 -11.59 -11.90
CA ASP A 6 11.61 -12.25 -11.24
C ASP A 6 11.77 -11.82 -9.78
N ALA A 7 12.14 -12.79 -8.92
CA ALA A 7 12.45 -12.52 -7.53
C ALA A 7 13.70 -11.62 -7.38
N PRO A 8 13.80 -10.83 -6.30
CA PRO A 8 12.79 -10.67 -5.26
C PRO A 8 11.68 -9.71 -5.71
N THR A 9 10.45 -9.95 -5.24
CA THR A 9 9.28 -9.13 -5.58
C THR A 9 9.36 -7.78 -4.86
N ARG A 10 9.30 -6.69 -5.62
CA ARG A 10 9.40 -5.32 -5.08
C ARG A 10 8.22 -4.47 -5.53
N LEU A 11 8.00 -3.34 -4.87
CA LEU A 11 7.16 -2.30 -5.45
C LEU A 11 7.87 -1.72 -6.69
N HIS A 12 7.17 -1.68 -7.82
CA HIS A 12 7.64 -1.06 -9.05
C HIS A 12 7.11 0.38 -9.19
N LYS A 13 7.96 1.24 -9.74
CA LYS A 13 7.62 2.62 -10.13
C LYS A 13 7.96 2.85 -11.61
N SER A 14 7.22 3.75 -12.23
CA SER A 14 7.43 4.27 -13.58
C SER A 14 6.74 5.63 -13.65
N TYR A 15 7.26 6.53 -14.46
CA TYR A 15 6.80 7.90 -14.55
C TYR A 15 6.37 8.23 -15.98
N SER A 16 5.35 9.06 -16.11
CA SER A 16 4.97 9.69 -17.37
C SER A 16 5.03 11.21 -17.19
N THR A 17 5.46 11.91 -18.23
CA THR A 17 5.51 13.38 -18.30
C THR A 17 4.60 13.93 -19.40
N ASP A 18 3.77 13.07 -19.99
CA ASP A 18 2.96 13.34 -21.19
C ASP A 18 1.55 12.74 -21.05
N GLU A 19 0.95 12.93 -19.88
CA GLU A 19 -0.44 12.51 -19.57
C GLU A 19 -0.68 10.99 -19.74
N GLY A 20 0.35 10.18 -19.52
CA GLY A 20 0.28 8.72 -19.56
C GLY A 20 0.47 8.12 -20.96
N MET A 21 0.84 8.92 -21.96
CA MET A 21 1.07 8.45 -23.33
C MET A 21 2.36 7.63 -23.45
N THR A 22 3.41 8.05 -22.76
CA THR A 22 4.66 7.30 -22.64
C THR A 22 5.12 7.20 -21.19
N TRP A 23 5.89 6.16 -20.90
CA TRP A 23 6.32 5.81 -19.56
C TRP A 23 7.80 5.47 -19.56
N THR A 24 8.51 5.83 -18.49
CA THR A 24 9.88 5.37 -18.28
C THR A 24 9.91 3.85 -18.12
N ALA A 25 11.08 3.25 -18.36
CA ALA A 25 11.30 1.87 -17.95
C ALA A 25 10.95 1.69 -16.47
N SER A 26 10.31 0.58 -16.14
CA SER A 26 9.91 0.30 -14.77
C SER A 26 11.12 -0.02 -13.91
N GLU A 27 11.19 0.59 -12.73
CA GLU A 27 12.26 0.38 -11.76
C GLU A 27 11.72 -0.28 -10.49
N LYS A 28 12.48 -1.25 -9.96
CA LYS A 28 12.24 -1.80 -8.63
C LYS A 28 12.65 -0.80 -7.56
N SER A 29 11.75 -0.53 -6.62
CA SER A 29 12.10 0.17 -5.39
C SER A 29 12.76 -0.77 -4.37
N SER A 30 13.16 -0.23 -3.22
CA SER A 30 13.65 -1.02 -2.08
C SER A 30 12.54 -1.67 -1.25
N ILE A 31 11.28 -1.32 -1.47
CA ILE A 31 10.14 -1.80 -0.67
C ILE A 31 9.76 -3.22 -1.14
N PRO A 32 9.90 -4.26 -0.30
CA PRO A 32 9.35 -5.59 -0.58
C PRO A 32 7.86 -5.46 -0.84
N ASN A 33 7.29 -6.23 -1.75
CA ASN A 33 5.83 -6.27 -1.88
C ASN A 33 5.38 -7.52 -2.63
N THR A 34 4.53 -8.31 -1.98
CA THR A 34 4.09 -9.63 -2.47
C THR A 34 2.67 -9.64 -3.03
N ALA A 35 1.92 -8.54 -2.95
CA ALA A 35 0.52 -8.43 -3.38
C ALA A 35 0.20 -7.11 -4.11
N SER A 36 -1.09 -6.85 -4.38
CA SER A 36 -1.49 -5.54 -4.91
C SER A 36 -1.20 -4.43 -3.91
N VAL A 37 -1.04 -3.21 -4.43
CA VAL A 37 -0.82 -1.99 -3.67
C VAL A 37 -1.84 -0.94 -4.07
N GLU A 38 -2.01 0.07 -3.23
CA GLU A 38 -2.85 1.23 -3.52
C GLU A 38 -2.09 2.51 -3.16
N LEU A 39 -2.28 3.56 -3.95
CA LEU A 39 -1.73 4.89 -3.72
C LEU A 39 -2.88 5.91 -3.73
N LEU A 40 -2.90 6.82 -2.75
CA LEU A 40 -3.85 7.91 -2.66
C LEU A 40 -3.11 9.22 -2.37
N GLU A 41 -3.30 10.22 -3.22
CA GLU A 41 -2.96 11.60 -2.89
C GLU A 41 -4.11 12.21 -2.08
N LEU A 42 -3.78 12.77 -0.92
CA LEU A 42 -4.73 13.46 -0.05
C LEU A 42 -4.91 14.92 -0.48
N ASP A 43 -6.03 15.53 -0.10
CA ASP A 43 -6.35 16.94 -0.36
C ASP A 43 -5.29 17.92 0.17
N ASN A 44 -4.47 17.52 1.14
CA ASN A 44 -3.38 18.32 1.70
C ASN A 44 -2.01 18.09 1.00
N GLY A 45 -1.97 17.30 -0.08
CA GLY A 45 -0.77 16.99 -0.87
C GLY A 45 0.09 15.84 -0.34
N LEU A 46 -0.26 15.23 0.81
CA LEU A 46 0.42 14.03 1.28
C LEU A 46 0.01 12.81 0.44
N TRP A 47 0.96 11.92 0.17
CA TRP A 47 0.71 10.66 -0.51
C TRP A 47 0.69 9.52 0.48
N LEU A 48 -0.36 8.71 0.42
CA LEU A 48 -0.51 7.46 1.16
C LEU A 48 -0.27 6.28 0.23
N PHE A 49 0.60 5.36 0.64
CA PHE A 49 0.82 4.09 -0.04
C PHE A 49 0.51 2.93 0.90
N LEU A 50 -0.38 2.03 0.51
CA LEU A 50 -0.71 0.83 1.28
C LEU A 50 -0.25 -0.43 0.54
N GLY A 51 0.54 -1.26 1.20
CA GLY A 51 1.08 -2.49 0.63
C GLY A 51 1.67 -3.42 1.69
N ASN A 52 2.16 -4.59 1.27
CA ASN A 52 2.91 -5.49 2.14
C ASN A 52 4.39 -5.11 2.07
N ASP A 53 5.10 -4.97 3.19
CA ASP A 53 6.54 -4.60 3.22
C ASP A 53 7.43 -5.73 3.78
N ILE A 54 7.04 -6.98 3.54
CA ILE A 54 7.80 -8.19 3.89
C ILE A 54 7.99 -9.07 2.65
N ASP A 55 9.07 -9.84 2.62
CA ASP A 55 9.41 -10.72 1.50
C ASP A 55 8.68 -12.08 1.55
N ASP A 56 8.28 -12.54 2.74
CA ASP A 56 7.93 -13.94 2.99
C ASP A 56 6.46 -14.18 3.37
N GLY A 57 5.58 -13.21 3.08
CA GLY A 57 4.16 -13.36 3.37
C GLY A 57 3.35 -12.11 3.15
N ARG A 58 2.16 -12.11 3.76
CA ARG A 58 1.18 -11.02 3.73
C ARG A 58 0.54 -10.79 5.11
N TYR A 59 1.19 -11.25 6.18
CA TYR A 59 0.73 -11.10 7.56
C TYR A 59 0.98 -9.69 8.13
N ARG A 60 1.54 -8.78 7.31
CA ARG A 60 1.75 -7.37 7.63
C ARG A 60 1.25 -6.48 6.51
N LEU A 61 0.50 -5.44 6.86
CA LEU A 61 -0.04 -4.45 5.93
C LEU A 61 0.34 -3.05 6.40
N SER A 62 1.08 -2.33 5.57
CA SER A 62 1.86 -1.16 5.96
C SER A 62 1.43 0.06 5.16
N LEU A 63 0.99 1.09 5.87
CA LEU A 63 0.63 2.40 5.33
C LEU A 63 1.86 3.31 5.41
N TYR A 64 2.41 3.70 4.28
CA TYR A 64 3.51 4.64 4.16
C TYR A 64 2.99 6.04 3.80
N ILE A 65 3.68 7.06 4.30
CA ILE A 65 3.36 8.46 4.06
C ILE A 65 4.55 9.16 3.40
N SER A 66 4.27 9.89 2.33
CA SER A 66 5.23 10.72 1.60
C SER A 66 4.72 12.16 1.50
N GLY A 67 5.64 13.12 1.62
CA GLY A 67 5.38 14.54 1.36
C GLY A 67 6.17 15.07 0.15
N ASP A 68 6.69 14.17 -0.68
CA ASP A 68 7.52 14.48 -1.85
C ASP A 68 7.17 13.57 -3.04
N GLU A 69 5.88 13.34 -3.25
CA GLU A 69 5.33 12.58 -4.40
C GLU A 69 5.90 11.16 -4.53
N GLY A 70 6.09 10.49 -3.39
CA GLY A 70 6.58 9.12 -3.32
C GLY A 70 8.09 8.97 -3.57
N GLN A 71 8.86 10.06 -3.60
CA GLN A 71 10.32 10.01 -3.68
C GLN A 71 10.93 9.42 -2.39
N THR A 72 10.41 9.83 -1.22
CA THR A 72 10.77 9.27 0.08
C THR A 72 9.52 8.93 0.90
N TRP A 73 9.64 7.89 1.72
CA TRP A 73 8.58 7.41 2.61
C TRP A 73 9.05 7.56 4.05
N ARG A 74 8.64 8.66 4.71
CA ARG A 74 9.27 9.13 5.96
C ARG A 74 8.69 8.50 7.21
N SER A 75 7.43 8.09 7.16
CA SER A 75 6.74 7.42 8.26
C SER A 75 5.94 6.24 7.75
N LYS A 76 5.69 5.27 8.64
CA LYS A 76 4.85 4.12 8.37
C LYS A 76 4.01 3.74 9.57
N VAL A 77 2.78 3.31 9.32
CA VAL A 77 1.85 2.77 10.30
C VAL A 77 1.45 1.38 9.84
N TYR A 78 1.42 0.41 10.77
CA TYR A 78 0.89 -0.91 10.46
C TYR A 78 -0.62 -0.91 10.69
N LEU A 79 -1.38 -1.26 9.65
CA LEU A 79 -2.80 -1.58 9.80
C LEU A 79 -2.98 -3.01 10.33
N GLU A 80 -2.04 -3.88 9.99
CA GLU A 80 -1.89 -5.24 10.51
C GLU A 80 -0.40 -5.54 10.67
N ASP A 81 -0.02 -6.17 11.78
CA ASP A 81 1.34 -6.64 12.06
C ASP A 81 1.27 -7.91 12.91
N GLU A 82 0.98 -9.02 12.24
CA GLU A 82 0.70 -10.29 12.89
C GLU A 82 1.89 -11.24 12.77
N LYS A 83 1.80 -12.39 13.44
CA LYS A 83 2.80 -13.45 13.25
C LYS A 83 2.65 -14.10 11.88
N LYS A 84 3.77 -14.66 11.39
CA LYS A 84 3.74 -15.57 10.26
C LYS A 84 2.72 -16.69 10.52
N ASP A 85 1.95 -17.02 9.48
CA ASP A 85 0.87 -18.01 9.50
C ASP A 85 -0.39 -17.62 10.31
N PHE A 86 -0.52 -16.37 10.79
CA PHE A 86 -1.80 -15.88 11.32
C PHE A 86 -2.85 -15.71 10.21
N GLY A 87 -2.41 -15.22 9.06
CA GLY A 87 -3.26 -14.89 7.93
C GLY A 87 -2.56 -14.03 6.89
N GLY A 88 -3.35 -13.55 5.93
CA GLY A 88 -2.90 -12.69 4.84
C GLY A 88 -3.83 -11.52 4.60
N PHE A 89 -3.23 -10.34 4.47
CA PHE A 89 -3.90 -9.06 4.23
C PHE A 89 -3.41 -8.49 2.90
N SER A 90 -4.33 -8.17 2.01
CA SER A 90 -3.96 -7.78 0.64
C SER A 90 -5.09 -7.06 -0.10
N TYR A 91 -4.79 -6.60 -1.32
CA TYR A 91 -5.74 -5.91 -2.20
C TYR A 91 -6.37 -4.68 -1.52
N PRO A 92 -5.54 -3.74 -1.04
CA PRO A 92 -6.05 -2.52 -0.43
C PRO A 92 -6.81 -1.65 -1.44
N SER A 93 -7.73 -0.84 -0.94
CA SER A 93 -8.34 0.30 -1.63
C SER A 93 -8.52 1.46 -0.64
N LEU A 94 -8.23 2.67 -1.09
CA LEU A 94 -8.24 3.89 -0.28
C LEU A 94 -9.09 4.97 -0.97
N ILE A 95 -9.95 5.64 -0.21
CA ILE A 95 -10.63 6.87 -0.66
C ILE A 95 -10.63 7.91 0.47
N GLN A 96 -10.54 9.19 0.12
CA GLN A 96 -10.74 10.29 1.07
C GLN A 96 -12.19 10.80 0.97
N ASP A 97 -12.87 10.95 2.10
CA ASP A 97 -14.21 11.55 2.16
C ASP A 97 -14.13 13.09 2.17
N GLY A 98 -15.24 13.77 1.90
CA GLY A 98 -15.30 15.24 1.91
C GLY A 98 -15.12 15.89 3.29
N LYS A 99 -14.90 15.11 4.35
CA LYS A 99 -14.50 15.59 5.69
C LYS A 99 -13.00 15.39 5.92
N GLY A 100 -12.25 14.96 4.89
CA GLY A 100 -10.82 14.71 4.94
C GLY A 100 -10.44 13.35 5.53
N MET A 101 -11.39 12.49 5.87
CA MET A 101 -11.07 11.18 6.47
C MET A 101 -10.75 10.15 5.41
N VAL A 102 -9.81 9.25 5.71
CA VAL A 102 -9.43 8.17 4.78
C VAL A 102 -10.16 6.89 5.16
N HIS A 103 -10.86 6.33 4.17
CA HIS A 103 -11.58 5.06 4.23
C HIS A 103 -10.76 4.01 3.51
N ILE A 104 -10.50 2.89 4.21
CA ILE A 104 -9.61 1.84 3.75
C ILE A 104 -10.36 0.52 3.78
N THR A 105 -10.24 -0.26 2.71
CA THR A 105 -10.68 -1.65 2.68
C THR A 105 -9.57 -2.57 2.19
N TYR A 106 -9.57 -3.83 2.63
CA TYR A 106 -8.63 -4.85 2.17
C TYR A 106 -9.18 -6.25 2.44
N SER A 107 -8.71 -7.23 1.66
CA SER A 107 -8.97 -8.64 1.92
C SER A 107 -8.30 -9.06 3.22
N TYR A 108 -9.09 -9.66 4.12
CA TYR A 108 -8.68 -10.14 5.43
C TYR A 108 -8.93 -11.64 5.51
N HIS A 109 -7.88 -12.42 5.29
CA HIS A 109 -7.93 -13.88 5.27
C HIS A 109 -7.17 -14.42 6.47
N LEU A 110 -7.85 -15.11 7.38
CA LEU A 110 -7.18 -15.80 8.47
C LEU A 110 -6.80 -17.20 8.03
N GLU A 111 -5.74 -17.74 8.62
CA GLU A 111 -5.39 -19.16 8.44
C GLU A 111 -6.53 -20.06 8.93
N GLU A 112 -7.13 -19.69 10.07
CA GLU A 112 -8.34 -20.28 10.62
C GLU A 112 -9.42 -19.20 10.82
N GLY A 113 -10.66 -19.46 10.43
CA GLY A 113 -11.78 -18.52 10.63
C GLY A 113 -12.29 -17.82 9.37
N GLY A 114 -11.71 -18.12 8.20
CA GLY A 114 -12.28 -17.78 6.89
C GLY A 114 -11.76 -16.48 6.29
N LYS A 115 -12.54 -15.93 5.36
CA LYS A 115 -12.14 -14.81 4.48
C LYS A 115 -13.21 -13.74 4.49
N SER A 116 -12.78 -12.49 4.61
CA SER A 116 -13.66 -11.32 4.66
C SER A 116 -12.99 -10.09 4.04
N ILE A 117 -13.71 -8.98 3.98
CA ILE A 117 -13.14 -7.65 3.73
C ILE A 117 -13.16 -6.89 5.04
N LYS A 118 -12.01 -6.37 5.47
CA LYS A 118 -11.92 -5.49 6.64
C LYS A 118 -12.00 -4.05 6.19
N TYR A 119 -12.67 -3.22 6.99
CA TYR A 119 -12.80 -1.78 6.79
C TYR A 119 -12.15 -1.03 7.95
N VAL A 120 -11.38 0.00 7.63
CA VAL A 120 -10.72 0.88 8.59
C VAL A 120 -10.96 2.33 8.19
N LYS A 121 -11.22 3.20 9.17
CA LYS A 121 -11.31 4.65 8.98
C LYS A 121 -10.22 5.32 9.79
N ILE A 122 -9.45 6.21 9.16
CA ILE A 122 -8.39 6.97 9.82
C ILE A 122 -8.51 8.46 9.53
N ASP A 123 -8.07 9.27 10.49
CA ASP A 123 -7.93 10.71 10.35
C ASP A 123 -6.47 11.02 9.96
N PRO A 124 -6.21 11.50 8.73
CA PRO A 124 -4.86 11.75 8.26
C PRO A 124 -4.19 12.96 8.92
N ASN A 125 -4.91 13.76 9.71
CA ASN A 125 -4.30 14.86 10.46
C ASN A 125 -3.47 14.38 11.66
N ASN A 126 -3.53 13.09 11.99
CA ASN A 126 -2.74 12.48 13.07
C ASN A 126 -1.39 11.91 12.59
N PHE A 127 -1.01 12.15 11.33
CA PHE A 127 0.23 11.68 10.74
C PHE A 127 1.42 12.63 10.96
#